data_AF-A0A7K2FQ49-F1
#
_entry.id   AF-A0A7K2FQ49-F1
#
_cell.length_a   1.000
_cell.length_b   1.000
_cell.length_c   1.000
_cell.angle_alpha   90.00
_cell.angle_beta   90.00
_cell.angle_gamma   90.00
#
_symmetry.space_group_name_H-M   'P 1'
#
loop_
_entity.id
_entity.type
_entity.pdbx_description
1 polymer ?
#
loop_
_entity_poly.entity_id
_entity_poly.type
_entity_poly.pdbx_seq_one_letter_code
_entity_poly.pdbx_strand_id
1 'polypeptide(L)'
;ADRSTTTVTEEQLLGDGRFAVARFAVGLRVRDCHHQVSGKRDGARPVWFYGLTDRSWACVMFRDGHREAMVWQSGPRRLWDEVSAALDWWRAAGEPGYERFGLTVTVYDQCAWLDRPKNAWLL
;
A
#
# COMPACT_ATOMS: atom_id res chain seq x y z
N ALA A 1 -14.15 1.90 14.86
CA ALA A 1 -12.91 1.97 14.08
C ALA A 1 -11.80 2.38 15.02
N ASP A 2 -10.68 1.67 14.98
CA ASP A 2 -9.52 1.99 15.80
C ASP A 2 -8.79 3.18 15.19
N ARG A 3 -8.14 3.96 16.05
CA ARG A 3 -7.41 5.17 15.68
C ARG A 3 -5.94 5.06 16.07
N SER A 4 -5.06 5.42 15.15
CA SER A 4 -3.61 5.50 15.36
C SER A 4 -3.01 6.66 14.57
N THR A 5 -1.68 6.83 14.66
CA THR A 5 -0.91 7.74 13.80
C THR A 5 0.13 6.96 13.00
N THR A 6 0.64 7.59 11.94
CA THR A 6 1.71 7.06 11.09
C THR A 6 2.67 8.18 10.70
N THR A 7 3.96 7.82 10.55
CA THR A 7 5.00 8.69 9.99
C THR A 7 5.19 8.49 8.49
N VAL A 8 4.48 7.55 7.87
CA VAL A 8 4.45 7.41 6.40
C VAL A 8 3.92 8.73 5.83
N THR A 9 4.62 9.28 4.84
CA THR A 9 4.24 10.55 4.20
C THR A 9 3.34 10.31 2.98
N GLU A 10 2.63 11.37 2.55
CA GLU A 10 1.85 11.35 1.29
C GLU A 10 2.74 10.95 0.12
N GLU A 11 3.95 11.51 0.04
CA GLU A 11 4.93 11.23 -1.01
C GLU A 11 5.41 9.77 -0.98
N GLN A 12 5.73 9.23 0.19
CA GLN A 12 6.15 7.82 0.32
C GLN A 12 5.05 6.84 -0.12
N LEU A 13 3.79 7.13 0.22
CA LEU A 13 2.67 6.27 -0.15
C LEU A 13 2.30 6.42 -1.63
N LEU A 14 2.17 7.66 -2.10
CA LEU A 14 1.60 7.95 -3.40
C LEU A 14 2.64 8.00 -4.52
N GLY A 15 3.91 8.27 -4.19
CA GLY A 15 5.01 8.47 -5.12
C GLY A 15 4.73 9.52 -6.20
N ASP A 16 5.55 9.50 -7.25
CA ASP A 16 5.39 10.40 -8.39
C ASP A 16 4.35 9.88 -9.39
N GLY A 17 3.15 10.46 -9.32
CA GLY A 17 2.08 10.21 -10.29
C GLY A 17 1.34 8.88 -10.12
N ARG A 18 0.48 8.58 -11.10
CA ARG A 18 -0.44 7.42 -11.05
C ARG A 18 0.25 6.06 -11.25
N PHE A 19 1.47 6.07 -11.76
CA PHE A 19 2.28 4.87 -12.05
C PHE A 19 3.52 4.81 -11.15
N ALA A 20 3.42 5.36 -9.94
CA ALA A 20 4.48 5.25 -8.95
C ALA A 20 4.72 3.77 -8.56
N VAL A 21 5.98 3.36 -8.54
CA VAL A 21 6.38 1.98 -8.20
C VAL A 21 5.96 1.59 -6.79
N ALA A 22 5.94 2.55 -5.86
CA ALA A 22 5.44 2.34 -4.49
C ALA A 22 4.00 1.77 -4.48
N ARG A 23 3.10 2.32 -5.33
CA ARG A 23 1.71 1.83 -5.43
C ARG A 23 1.64 0.43 -6.02
N PHE A 24 2.49 0.14 -7.01
CA PHE A 24 2.60 -1.19 -7.59
C PHE A 24 3.09 -2.21 -6.57
N ALA A 25 4.17 -1.91 -5.85
CA ALA A 25 4.76 -2.78 -4.84
C ALA A 25 3.78 -3.04 -3.68
N VAL A 26 3.10 -1.99 -3.19
CA VAL A 26 2.04 -2.13 -2.18
C VAL A 26 0.89 -2.98 -2.71
N GLY A 27 0.44 -2.75 -3.94
CA GLY A 27 -0.65 -3.53 -4.56
C GLY A 27 -0.33 -5.02 -4.72
N LEU A 28 0.93 -5.38 -4.96
CA LEU A 28 1.36 -6.79 -5.02
C LEU A 28 1.35 -7.49 -3.66
N ARG A 29 1.44 -6.74 -2.55
CA ARG A 29 1.54 -7.30 -1.19
C ARG A 29 0.23 -7.18 -0.41
N VAL A 30 -0.56 -6.14 -0.67
CA VAL A 30 -1.86 -5.91 -0.04
C VAL A 30 -2.97 -6.30 -1.01
N ARG A 31 -3.17 -7.61 -1.13
CA ARG A 31 -4.14 -8.19 -2.06
C ARG A 31 -5.58 -7.84 -1.69
N ASP A 32 -6.45 -7.92 -2.70
CA ASP A 32 -7.90 -7.71 -2.54
C ASP A 32 -8.21 -6.39 -1.83
N CYS A 33 -7.44 -5.35 -2.14
CA CYS A 33 -7.56 -4.02 -1.55
C CYS A 33 -7.61 -2.97 -2.66
N HIS A 34 -8.69 -2.20 -2.69
CA HIS A 34 -8.78 -1.00 -3.51
C HIS A 34 -8.43 0.22 -2.69
N HIS A 35 -7.67 1.16 -3.27
CA HIS A 35 -7.43 2.45 -2.65
C HIS A 35 -8.03 3.59 -3.48
N GLN A 36 -8.54 4.60 -2.79
CA GLN A 36 -9.09 5.82 -3.38
C GLN A 36 -8.37 7.03 -2.79
N VAL A 37 -7.65 7.75 -3.65
CA VAL A 37 -7.01 9.02 -3.30
C VAL A 37 -8.01 10.15 -3.54
N SER A 38 -8.52 10.76 -2.46
CA SER A 38 -9.41 11.91 -2.60
C SER A 38 -8.64 13.18 -3.00
N GLY A 39 -9.36 14.16 -3.54
CA GLY A 39 -8.80 15.50 -3.79
C GLY A 39 -8.37 16.17 -2.49
N LYS A 40 -7.25 16.91 -2.53
CA LYS A 40 -6.77 17.70 -1.39
C LYS A 40 -7.66 18.92 -1.18
N ARG A 41 -8.03 19.20 0.07
CA ARG A 41 -8.84 20.37 0.49
C ARG A 41 -8.23 20.95 1.76
N ASP A 42 -7.98 22.26 1.80
CA ASP A 42 -7.40 22.96 2.95
C ASP A 42 -6.13 22.28 3.51
N GLY A 43 -5.24 21.86 2.60
CA GLY A 43 -3.99 21.16 2.94
C GLY A 43 -4.19 19.72 3.44
N ALA A 44 -5.42 19.22 3.56
CA ALA A 44 -5.72 17.86 4.00
C ALA A 44 -6.09 16.95 2.81
N ARG A 45 -5.57 15.72 2.82
CA ARG A 45 -5.91 14.68 1.84
C ARG A 45 -6.22 13.35 2.52
N PRO A 46 -7.47 12.87 2.45
CA PRO A 46 -7.78 11.50 2.81
C PRO A 46 -7.39 10.53 1.70
N VAL A 47 -6.81 9.41 2.08
CA VAL A 47 -6.63 8.23 1.22
C VAL A 47 -7.32 7.06 1.89
N TRP A 48 -8.32 6.51 1.19
CA TRP A 48 -9.12 5.40 1.66
C TRP A 48 -8.62 4.08 1.10
N PHE A 49 -8.75 3.01 1.86
CA PHE A 49 -8.49 1.64 1.49
C PHE A 49 -9.71 0.79 1.83
N TYR A 50 -10.10 -0.10 0.93
CA TYR A 50 -11.27 -0.96 1.08
C TYR A 50 -10.91 -2.39 0.70
N GLY A 51 -11.25 -3.33 1.57
CA GLY A 51 -11.21 -4.75 1.28
C GLY A 51 -12.24 -5.06 0.20
N LEU A 52 -11.85 -5.87 -0.79
CA LEU A 52 -12.72 -6.30 -1.90
C LEU A 52 -13.48 -7.58 -1.58
N THR A 53 -13.04 -8.31 -0.54
CA THR A 53 -13.57 -9.63 -0.17
C THR A 53 -14.18 -9.65 1.24
N ASP A 54 -14.07 -8.54 1.98
CA ASP A 54 -14.57 -8.41 3.34
C ASP A 54 -15.08 -6.98 3.62
N ARG A 55 -15.33 -6.67 4.91
CA ARG A 55 -15.76 -5.33 5.35
C ARG A 55 -14.62 -4.50 5.93
N SER A 56 -13.39 -4.83 5.58
CA SER A 56 -12.21 -4.10 6.05
C SER A 56 -12.07 -2.78 5.35
N TRP A 57 -11.68 -1.75 6.09
CA TRP A 57 -11.36 -0.44 5.53
C TRP A 57 -10.30 0.26 6.37
N ALA A 58 -9.58 1.17 5.73
CA ALA A 58 -8.72 2.13 6.39
C ALA A 58 -8.80 3.51 5.72
N CYS A 59 -8.49 4.55 6.47
CA CYS A 59 -8.35 5.91 6.01
C CYS A 59 -7.13 6.53 6.67
N VAL A 60 -6.21 7.03 5.86
CA VAL A 60 -5.11 7.89 6.32
C VAL A 60 -5.40 9.32 5.89
N MET A 61 -5.26 10.27 6.83
CA MET A 61 -5.48 11.69 6.57
C MET A 61 -4.15 12.43 6.62
N PHE A 62 -3.58 12.68 5.44
CA PHE A 62 -2.40 13.53 5.30
C PHE A 62 -2.76 15.00 5.47
N ARG A 63 -1.86 15.77 6.08
CA ARG A 63 -1.98 17.21 6.23
C ARG A 63 -0.66 17.90 5.96
N ASP A 64 -0.68 18.94 5.15
CA ASP A 64 0.50 19.75 4.85
C ASP A 64 1.10 20.35 6.11
N GLY A 65 2.43 20.32 6.24
CA GLY A 65 3.15 20.81 7.41
C GLY A 65 3.10 19.89 8.65
N HIS A 66 2.38 18.76 8.60
CA HIS A 66 2.36 17.78 9.69
C HIS A 66 3.28 16.60 9.40
N ARG A 67 4.08 16.20 10.40
CA ARG A 67 5.00 15.04 10.32
C ARG A 67 4.31 13.69 10.46
N GLU A 68 3.14 13.67 11.08
CA GLU A 68 2.34 12.46 11.31
C GLU A 68 0.96 12.64 10.70
N ALA A 69 0.42 11.55 10.16
CA ALA A 69 -0.95 11.46 9.67
C ALA A 69 -1.82 10.64 10.61
N MET A 70 -3.09 11.02 10.74
CA MET A 70 -4.07 10.26 11.50
C MET A 70 -4.58 9.09 10.66
N VAL A 71 -4.75 7.94 11.29
CA VAL A 71 -5.24 6.72 10.67
C VAL A 71 -6.48 6.23 11.40
N TRP A 72 -7.50 5.83 10.64
CA TRP A 72 -8.64 5.08 11.12
C TRP A 72 -8.78 3.79 10.34
N GLN A 73 -9.06 2.68 11.01
CA GLN A 73 -9.30 1.41 10.33
C GLN A 73 -10.26 0.52 11.11
N SER A 74 -10.91 -0.41 10.41
CA SER A 74 -11.88 -1.33 10.98
C SER A 74 -12.09 -2.54 10.07
N GLY A 75 -12.50 -3.66 10.65
CA GLY A 75 -12.80 -4.91 9.95
C GLY A 75 -11.80 -6.02 10.26
N PRO A 76 -11.99 -7.22 9.65
CA PRO A 76 -11.13 -8.39 9.89
C PRO A 76 -9.65 -8.16 9.57
N ARG A 77 -9.36 -7.34 8.56
CA ARG A 77 -8.01 -6.96 8.16
C ARG A 77 -7.67 -5.55 8.64
N ARG A 78 -6.40 -5.37 8.99
CA ARG A 78 -5.82 -4.09 9.36
C ARG A 78 -5.14 -3.50 8.14
N LEU A 79 -5.93 -3.02 7.18
CA LEU A 79 -5.44 -2.66 5.84
C LEU A 79 -4.33 -1.60 5.87
N TRP A 80 -4.38 -0.65 6.81
CA TRP A 80 -3.30 0.33 6.92
C TRP A 80 -1.99 -0.29 7.43
N ASP A 81 -2.10 -1.24 8.37
CA ASP A 81 -0.93 -1.93 8.91
C ASP A 81 -0.27 -2.79 7.82
N GLU A 82 -1.08 -3.45 6.99
CA GLU A 82 -0.61 -4.18 5.81
C GLU A 82 0.06 -3.27 4.77
N VAL A 83 -0.55 -2.11 4.47
CA VAL A 83 0.02 -1.11 3.54
C VAL A 83 1.35 -0.57 4.05
N SER A 84 1.43 -0.23 5.33
CA SER A 84 2.66 0.27 5.95
C SER A 84 3.76 -0.80 5.91
N ALA A 85 3.43 -2.05 6.26
CA ALA A 85 4.36 -3.17 6.19
C ALA A 85 4.84 -3.47 4.75
N ALA A 86 3.95 -3.37 3.76
CA ALA A 86 4.31 -3.54 2.35
C ALA A 86 5.23 -2.43 1.85
N LEU A 87 4.97 -1.18 2.27
CA LEU A 87 5.81 -0.04 1.94
C LEU A 87 7.20 -0.19 2.57
N ASP A 88 7.27 -0.53 3.86
CA ASP A 88 8.52 -0.76 4.57
C ASP A 88 9.33 -1.90 3.95
N TRP A 89 8.68 -3.00 3.55
CA TRP A 89 9.32 -4.09 2.82
C TRP A 89 9.96 -3.62 1.50
N TRP A 90 9.23 -2.84 0.69
CA TRP A 90 9.75 -2.33 -0.59
C TRP A 90 10.91 -1.36 -0.39
N ARG A 91 10.80 -0.47 0.60
CA ARG A 91 11.87 0.47 0.95
C ARG A 91 13.11 -0.23 1.49
N ALA A 92 12.94 -1.25 2.32
CA ALA A 92 14.02 -2.09 2.81
C ALA A 92 14.74 -2.85 1.68
N ALA A 93 14.07 -3.13 0.56
CA ALA A 93 14.66 -3.71 -0.63
C ALA A 93 15.39 -2.70 -1.54
N GLY A 94 15.46 -1.42 -1.12
CA GLY A 94 16.13 -0.33 -1.84
C GLY A 94 15.25 0.39 -2.85
N GLU A 95 13.92 0.41 -2.62
CA GLU A 95 12.95 1.08 -3.50
C GLU A 95 13.07 0.66 -4.98
N PRO A 96 13.16 -0.66 -5.28
CA PRO A 96 13.41 -1.17 -6.63
C PRO A 96 12.34 -0.73 -7.63
N GLY A 97 12.75 -0.51 -8.88
CA GLY A 97 11.86 -0.29 -10.01
C GLY A 97 11.18 -1.58 -10.50
N TYR A 98 10.30 -1.43 -11.50
CA TYR A 98 9.51 -2.52 -12.09
C TYR A 98 10.37 -3.68 -12.61
N GLU A 99 11.56 -3.37 -13.11
CA GLU A 99 12.51 -4.31 -13.72
C GLU A 99 13.02 -5.41 -12.79
N ARG A 100 12.94 -5.19 -11.46
CA ARG A 100 13.32 -6.18 -10.46
C ARG A 100 12.18 -7.10 -10.05
N PHE A 101 10.94 -6.76 -10.42
CA PHE A 101 9.79 -7.61 -10.15
C PHE A 101 9.58 -8.59 -11.30
N GLY A 102 9.07 -9.78 -10.96
CA GLY A 102 8.64 -10.74 -11.94
C GLY A 102 7.42 -11.53 -11.51
N LEU A 103 6.89 -12.28 -12.48
CA LEU A 103 5.68 -13.07 -12.34
C LEU A 103 5.94 -14.47 -12.89
N THR A 104 5.55 -15.48 -12.12
CA THR A 104 5.50 -16.86 -12.57
C THR A 104 4.04 -17.29 -12.58
N VAL A 105 3.57 -17.77 -13.72
CA VAL A 105 2.22 -18.31 -13.89
C VAL A 105 2.34 -19.78 -14.27
N THR A 106 1.60 -20.61 -13.56
CA THR A 106 1.46 -22.04 -13.85
C THR A 106 -0.01 -22.36 -14.08
N VAL A 107 -0.33 -23.63 -14.37
CA VAL A 107 -1.72 -24.07 -14.49
C VAL A 107 -2.48 -24.07 -13.15
N TYR A 108 -1.78 -23.97 -12.01
CA TYR A 108 -2.36 -24.03 -10.67
C TYR A 108 -2.29 -22.69 -9.94
N ASP A 109 -1.18 -21.98 -10.09
CA ASP A 109 -0.85 -20.82 -9.27
C ASP A 109 -0.25 -19.67 -10.09
N GLN A 110 -0.44 -18.47 -9.56
CA GLN A 110 0.25 -17.26 -9.98
C GLN A 110 1.06 -16.72 -8.81
N CYS A 111 2.35 -16.46 -9.01
CA CYS A 111 3.25 -15.96 -7.99
C CYS A 111 4.01 -14.73 -8.48
N ALA A 112 4.05 -13.67 -7.67
CA ALA A 112 4.97 -12.56 -7.89
C ALA A 112 6.27 -12.77 -7.11
N TRP A 113 7.37 -12.19 -7.57
CA TRP A 113 8.66 -12.25 -6.89
C TRP A 113 9.46 -10.96 -7.10
N LEU A 114 10.43 -10.73 -6.21
CA LEU A 114 11.43 -9.68 -6.31
C LEU A 114 12.82 -10.31 -6.49
N ASP A 115 13.55 -9.86 -7.51
CA ASP A 115 14.86 -10.32 -8.01
C ASP A 115 14.93 -11.76 -8.52
N ARG A 116 14.38 -12.72 -7.76
CA ARG A 116 14.52 -14.14 -8.04
C ARG A 116 13.23 -14.89 -7.71
N PRO A 117 12.78 -15.84 -8.56
CA PRO A 117 11.58 -16.66 -8.31
C PRO A 117 11.57 -17.43 -6.98
N LYS A 118 12.73 -17.69 -6.38
CA LYS A 118 12.82 -18.34 -5.06
C LYS A 118 12.27 -17.49 -3.90
N ASN A 119 12.14 -16.18 -4.10
CA ASN A 119 11.59 -15.23 -3.13
C ASN A 119 10.13 -14.87 -3.48
N ALA A 120 9.38 -15.81 -4.06
CA ALA A 120 8.03 -15.57 -4.54
C ALA A 120 6.97 -15.60 -3.44
N TRP A 121 5.86 -14.93 -3.71
CA TRP A 121 4.62 -14.98 -2.94
C TRP A 121 3.42 -15.18 -3.86
N LEU A 122 2.37 -15.83 -3.34
CA LEU A 122 1.15 -16.13 -4.10
C LEU A 122 0.30 -14.89 -4.35
N LEU A 123 -0.21 -14.80 -5.58
CA LEU A 123 -1.18 -13.81 -6.05
C LEU A 123 -2.58 -14.37 -6.21
#